data_AF-A0A8J5M196-F1
#
_entry.id   AF-A0A8J5M196-F1
#
_cell.length_a   1.000
_cell.length_b   1.000
_cell.length_c   1.000
_cell.angle_alpha   90.00
_cell.angle_beta   90.00
_cell.angle_gamma   90.00
#
_symmetry.space_group_name_H-M   'P 1'
#
loop_
_entity.id
_entity.type
_entity.pdbx_description
1 polymer ?
#
loop_
_entity_poly.entity_id
_entity_poly.type
_entity_poly.pdbx_seq_one_letter_code
_entity_poly.pdbx_strand_id
1 'polypeptide(L)'
;MKFFLFVAGLSLATVNGALLTSTYTGTKGLHELAKAQGKYLGTATDNGELTDTYYVAALQNISEFGMITPGNAMKWDATESTQNTFTYTKGDAIVTVADKMGAQVRCHTLLWHQQVPDWVKSLSKEDMLSALENHITEVMTHFGDPCYAWDVANEVMGDDATYRKSFWYDTTGTDYITTAFKSPTRSKSRSV
;
A
#
# COMPACT_ATOMS: atom_id res chain seq x y z
N MET A 1 40.85 -7.77 -50.53
CA MET A 1 39.56 -7.99 -49.85
C MET A 1 39.75 -9.13 -48.86
N LYS A 2 40.02 -8.84 -47.58
CA LYS A 2 40.24 -9.84 -46.52
C LYS A 2 38.93 -9.98 -45.73
N PHE A 3 38.29 -11.14 -45.83
CA PHE A 3 37.16 -11.51 -44.98
C PHE A 3 37.68 -11.83 -43.58
N PHE A 4 37.21 -11.09 -42.57
CA PHE A 4 37.33 -11.49 -41.16
C PHE A 4 36.06 -12.24 -40.77
N LEU A 5 36.20 -13.53 -40.44
CA LEU A 5 35.16 -14.30 -39.75
C LEU A 5 35.15 -13.84 -38.28
N PHE A 6 34.04 -13.27 -37.82
CA PHE A 6 33.77 -13.10 -36.39
C PHE A 6 33.10 -14.38 -35.89
N VAL A 7 33.80 -15.18 -35.10
CA VAL A 7 33.18 -16.26 -34.32
C VAL A 7 32.61 -15.63 -33.06
N ALA A 8 31.29 -15.46 -33.01
CA ALA A 8 30.59 -15.11 -31.77
C ALA A 8 30.61 -16.33 -30.86
N GLY A 9 31.49 -16.34 -29.86
CA GLY A 9 31.47 -17.31 -28.78
C GLY A 9 30.21 -17.10 -27.94
N LEU A 10 29.20 -17.96 -28.11
CA LEU A 10 28.14 -18.13 -27.12
C LEU A 10 28.77 -18.75 -25.87
N SER A 11 29.09 -17.95 -24.86
CA SER A 11 29.30 -18.48 -23.52
C SER A 11 27.92 -18.86 -22.96
N LEU A 12 27.54 -20.14 -23.07
CA LEU A 12 26.53 -20.69 -22.16
C LEU A 12 27.14 -20.65 -20.75
N ALA A 13 26.79 -19.63 -19.97
CA ALA A 13 26.92 -19.71 -18.53
C ALA A 13 25.93 -20.78 -18.07
N THR A 14 26.42 -21.99 -17.80
CA THR A 14 25.67 -22.98 -17.05
C THR A 14 25.47 -22.41 -15.64
N VAL A 15 24.28 -21.90 -15.38
CA VAL A 15 23.86 -21.56 -14.02
C VAL A 15 23.74 -22.89 -13.27
N ASN A 16 24.81 -23.30 -12.61
CA ASN A 16 24.77 -24.35 -11.57
C ASN A 16 24.08 -23.76 -10.33
N GLY A 17 22.86 -23.27 -10.50
CA GLY A 17 21.97 -22.96 -9.40
C GLY A 17 21.37 -24.28 -8.97
N ALA A 18 21.74 -24.76 -7.78
CA ALA A 18 20.94 -25.79 -7.14
C ALA A 18 19.50 -25.27 -7.11
N LEU A 19 18.62 -25.84 -7.94
CA LEU A 19 17.19 -25.63 -7.82
C LEU A 19 16.84 -26.08 -6.41
N LEU A 20 16.59 -25.13 -5.52
CA LEU A 20 16.01 -25.40 -4.23
C LEU A 20 14.62 -25.99 -4.51
N THR A 21 14.54 -27.31 -4.56
CA THR A 21 13.27 -28.00 -4.62
C THR A 21 12.57 -27.73 -3.30
N SER A 22 11.39 -27.14 -3.39
CA SER A 22 10.54 -26.95 -2.21
C SER A 22 10.37 -28.31 -1.52
N THR A 23 10.71 -28.37 -0.24
CA THR A 23 10.44 -29.56 0.60
C THR A 23 8.98 -29.63 1.01
N TYR A 24 8.18 -28.61 0.71
CA TYR A 24 6.75 -28.60 0.95
C TYR A 24 6.04 -29.40 -0.14
N THR A 25 5.44 -30.53 0.25
CA THR A 25 4.69 -31.43 -0.63
C THR A 25 3.17 -31.24 -0.54
N GLY A 26 2.72 -30.23 0.21
CA GLY A 26 1.30 -29.92 0.37
C GLY A 26 0.74 -29.17 -0.84
N THR A 27 -0.58 -29.17 -0.98
CA THR A 27 -1.30 -28.44 -2.04
C THR A 27 -1.89 -27.11 -1.57
N LYS A 28 -1.81 -26.81 -0.26
CA LYS A 28 -2.35 -25.56 0.28
C LYS A 28 -1.41 -24.40 -0.01
N GLY A 29 -1.98 -23.28 -0.43
CA GLY A 29 -1.25 -22.03 -0.61
C GLY A 29 -0.92 -21.35 0.74
N LEU A 30 -0.09 -20.32 0.68
CA LEU A 30 0.42 -19.65 1.87
C LEU A 30 -0.67 -19.00 2.73
N HIS A 31 -1.66 -18.34 2.12
CA HIS A 31 -2.78 -17.77 2.86
C HIS A 31 -3.66 -18.84 3.50
N GLU A 32 -3.87 -20.00 2.85
CA GLU A 32 -4.61 -21.11 3.47
C GLU A 32 -3.91 -21.65 4.72
N LEU A 33 -2.58 -21.78 4.66
CA LEU A 33 -1.78 -22.18 5.81
C LEU A 33 -1.86 -21.13 6.94
N ALA A 34 -1.77 -19.84 6.60
CA ALA A 34 -1.92 -18.75 7.58
C ALA A 34 -3.32 -18.73 8.21
N LYS A 35 -4.36 -18.89 7.38
CA LYS A 35 -5.77 -18.91 7.80
C LYS A 35 -6.08 -20.06 8.73
N ALA A 36 -5.49 -21.23 8.50
CA ALA A 36 -5.59 -22.38 9.42
C ALA A 36 -5.03 -22.09 10.83
N GLN A 37 -4.23 -21.04 10.99
CA GLN A 37 -3.68 -20.56 12.26
C GLN A 37 -4.36 -19.27 12.76
N GLY A 38 -5.50 -18.89 12.18
CA GLY A 38 -6.21 -17.65 12.54
C GLY A 38 -5.49 -16.36 12.10
N LYS A 39 -4.58 -16.45 11.12
CA LYS A 39 -3.84 -15.31 10.54
C LYS A 39 -4.23 -15.11 9.09
N TYR A 40 -3.71 -14.06 8.47
CA TYR A 40 -3.73 -13.89 7.02
C TYR A 40 -2.30 -13.83 6.49
N LEU A 41 -2.11 -14.31 5.25
CA LEU A 41 -1.03 -13.83 4.39
C LEU A 41 -1.62 -12.94 3.30
N GLY A 42 -0.93 -11.85 2.98
CA GLY A 42 -1.30 -10.91 1.93
C GLY A 42 -0.08 -10.37 1.19
N THR A 43 -0.33 -9.50 0.21
CA THR A 43 0.71 -8.83 -0.58
C THR A 43 0.31 -7.39 -0.89
N ALA A 44 1.31 -6.54 -1.13
CA ALA A 44 1.09 -5.25 -1.75
C ALA A 44 1.06 -5.38 -3.29
N THR A 45 0.40 -4.45 -3.96
CA THR A 45 0.42 -4.29 -5.42
C THR A 45 0.24 -2.82 -5.79
N ASP A 46 0.51 -2.46 -7.05
CA ASP A 46 0.26 -1.12 -7.57
C ASP A 46 -0.35 -1.14 -8.99
N ASN A 47 -0.98 -0.04 -9.40
CA ASN A 47 -1.78 0.01 -10.62
C ASN A 47 -1.01 -0.36 -11.90
N GLY A 48 0.30 -0.09 -11.96
CA GLY A 48 1.13 -0.40 -13.14
C GLY A 48 1.29 -1.92 -13.37
N GLU A 49 1.23 -2.71 -12.30
CA GLU A 49 1.41 -4.16 -12.32
C GLU A 49 0.16 -4.88 -12.82
N LEU A 50 -1.01 -4.23 -12.74
CA LEU A 50 -2.30 -4.81 -13.11
C LEU A 50 -2.46 -5.03 -14.63
N THR A 51 -1.46 -4.65 -15.43
CA THR A 51 -1.41 -4.92 -16.87
C THR A 51 -0.71 -6.23 -17.23
N ASP A 52 0.08 -6.80 -16.32
CA ASP A 52 0.75 -8.08 -16.50
C ASP A 52 -0.19 -9.23 -16.09
N THR A 53 -0.62 -10.03 -17.06
CA THR A 53 -1.59 -11.11 -16.84
C THR A 53 -1.03 -12.25 -15.99
N TYR A 54 0.28 -12.52 -16.03
CA TYR A 54 0.91 -13.54 -15.19
C TYR A 54 0.98 -13.06 -13.74
N TYR A 55 1.37 -11.80 -13.53
CA TYR A 55 1.35 -11.18 -12.22
C TYR A 55 -0.06 -11.19 -11.62
N VAL A 56 -1.06 -10.72 -12.38
CA VAL A 56 -2.45 -10.65 -11.91
C VAL A 56 -3.01 -12.04 -11.61
N ALA A 57 -2.67 -13.07 -12.39
CA ALA A 57 -3.08 -14.44 -12.11
C ALA A 57 -2.52 -14.96 -10.78
N ALA A 58 -1.27 -14.65 -10.47
CA ALA A 58 -0.66 -15.00 -9.18
C ALA A 58 -1.26 -14.18 -8.03
N LEU A 59 -1.44 -12.86 -8.23
CA LEU A 59 -2.06 -11.95 -7.27
C LEU A 59 -3.48 -12.40 -6.89
N GLN A 60 -4.29 -12.80 -7.89
CA GLN A 60 -5.70 -13.20 -7.71
C GLN A 60 -5.87 -14.63 -7.17
N ASN A 61 -4.79 -15.31 -6.79
CA ASN A 61 -4.87 -16.61 -6.14
C ASN A 61 -5.14 -16.45 -4.63
N ILE A 62 -6.41 -16.57 -4.24
CA ILE A 62 -6.84 -16.44 -2.83
C ILE A 62 -6.21 -17.47 -1.89
N SER A 63 -5.76 -18.62 -2.42
CA SER A 63 -5.05 -19.60 -1.62
C SER A 63 -3.66 -19.10 -1.19
N GLU A 64 -3.06 -18.19 -1.96
CA GLU A 64 -1.75 -17.58 -1.67
C GLU A 64 -1.87 -16.25 -0.91
N PHE A 65 -2.81 -15.38 -1.32
CA PHE A 65 -2.97 -14.04 -0.77
C PHE A 65 -4.44 -13.75 -0.45
N GLY A 66 -4.78 -13.61 0.83
CA GLY A 66 -6.12 -13.22 1.27
C GLY A 66 -6.23 -11.79 1.78
N MET A 67 -5.21 -10.98 1.51
CA MET A 67 -5.20 -9.57 1.84
C MET A 67 -4.36 -8.78 0.83
N ILE A 68 -4.88 -7.64 0.39
CA ILE A 68 -4.22 -6.75 -0.57
C ILE A 68 -3.96 -5.39 0.10
N THR A 69 -2.79 -4.80 -0.17
CA THR A 69 -2.44 -3.44 0.26
C THR A 69 -2.09 -2.58 -0.96
N PRO A 70 -2.80 -1.47 -1.22
CA PRO A 70 -2.42 -0.52 -2.26
C PRO A 70 -1.06 0.11 -1.95
N GLY A 71 -0.07 -0.09 -2.81
CA GLY A 71 1.30 0.38 -2.56
C GLY A 71 1.47 1.90 -2.62
N ASN A 72 0.75 2.56 -3.54
CA ASN A 72 0.80 4.02 -3.72
C ASN A 72 -0.57 4.68 -3.88
N ALA A 73 -1.55 3.95 -4.41
CA ALA A 73 -2.83 4.51 -4.85
C ALA A 73 -3.72 5.16 -3.78
N MET A 74 -3.39 4.98 -2.49
CA MET A 74 -4.10 5.55 -1.35
C MET A 74 -3.25 6.54 -0.53
N LYS A 75 -2.01 6.85 -0.97
CA LYS A 75 -1.18 7.89 -0.33
C LYS A 75 -1.71 9.28 -0.65
N TRP A 76 -1.36 10.27 0.18
CA TRP A 76 -1.94 11.62 0.11
C TRP A 76 -1.75 12.28 -1.26
N ASP A 77 -0.57 12.17 -1.87
CA ASP A 77 -0.32 12.72 -3.20
C ASP A 77 -1.19 12.10 -4.31
N ALA A 78 -1.59 10.84 -4.16
CA ALA A 78 -2.45 10.13 -5.09
C ALA A 78 -3.93 10.45 -4.88
N THR A 79 -4.34 10.68 -3.63
CA THR A 79 -5.76 10.88 -3.27
C THR A 79 -6.18 12.34 -3.22
N GLU A 80 -5.30 13.29 -2.91
CA GLU A 80 -5.62 14.71 -2.75
C GLU A 80 -4.44 15.61 -3.19
N SER A 81 -4.02 15.51 -4.45
CA SER A 81 -2.89 16.27 -5.00
C SER A 81 -3.09 17.79 -4.96
N THR A 82 -4.35 18.25 -5.02
CA THR A 82 -4.77 19.64 -4.83
C THR A 82 -5.73 19.69 -3.65
N GLN A 83 -5.56 20.68 -2.76
CA GLN A 83 -6.39 20.83 -1.56
C GLN A 83 -7.89 20.74 -1.87
N ASN A 84 -8.61 19.89 -1.14
CA ASN A 84 -10.04 19.62 -1.27
C ASN A 84 -10.47 19.05 -2.63
N THR A 85 -9.55 18.56 -3.46
CA THR A 85 -9.85 17.90 -4.74
C THR A 85 -9.40 16.46 -4.68
N PHE A 86 -10.34 15.56 -4.41
CA PHE A 86 -10.06 14.14 -4.21
C PHE A 86 -10.17 13.31 -5.48
N THR A 87 -9.25 12.35 -5.65
CA THR A 87 -9.27 11.36 -6.74
C THR A 87 -9.04 9.96 -6.18
N TYR A 88 -9.99 9.05 -6.38
CA TYR A 88 -9.93 7.70 -5.82
C TYR A 88 -9.77 6.58 -6.85
N THR A 89 -9.83 6.92 -8.15
CA THR A 89 -9.86 5.97 -9.28
C THR A 89 -8.80 4.87 -9.18
N LYS A 90 -7.58 5.23 -8.79
CA LYS A 90 -6.48 4.28 -8.67
C LYS A 90 -6.63 3.34 -7.46
N GLY A 91 -7.06 3.86 -6.32
CA GLY A 91 -7.34 3.06 -5.13
C GLY A 91 -8.51 2.11 -5.35
N ASP A 92 -9.59 2.60 -5.98
CA ASP A 92 -10.79 1.82 -6.32
C ASP A 92 -10.46 0.64 -7.23
N ALA A 93 -9.55 0.81 -8.18
CA ALA A 93 -9.10 -0.26 -9.05
C ALA A 93 -8.43 -1.42 -8.28
N ILE A 94 -7.63 -1.11 -7.25
CA ILE A 94 -6.99 -2.13 -6.41
C ILE A 94 -8.01 -2.79 -5.47
N VAL A 95 -8.93 -2.02 -4.89
CA VAL A 95 -10.05 -2.56 -4.09
C VAL A 95 -10.88 -3.53 -4.93
N THR A 96 -11.19 -3.18 -6.18
CA THR A 96 -11.93 -4.06 -7.11
C THR A 96 -11.23 -5.40 -7.33
N VAL A 97 -9.89 -5.40 -7.41
CA VAL A 97 -9.10 -6.65 -7.53
C VAL A 97 -9.25 -7.50 -6.29
N ALA A 98 -9.13 -6.90 -5.09
CA ALA A 98 -9.29 -7.61 -3.82
C ALA A 98 -10.69 -8.21 -3.67
N ASP A 99 -11.74 -7.43 -3.98
CA ASP A 99 -13.13 -7.86 -3.91
C ASP A 99 -13.41 -9.04 -4.85
N LYS A 100 -12.88 -9.00 -6.09
CA LYS A 100 -13.07 -10.08 -7.08
C LYS A 100 -12.56 -11.43 -6.59
N MET A 101 -11.49 -11.45 -5.81
CA MET A 101 -10.92 -12.68 -5.25
C MET A 101 -11.40 -12.98 -3.81
N GLY A 102 -12.22 -12.11 -3.22
CA GLY A 102 -12.68 -12.24 -1.84
C GLY A 102 -11.58 -11.98 -0.79
N ALA A 103 -10.54 -11.23 -1.16
CA ALA A 103 -9.48 -10.80 -0.25
C ALA A 103 -9.91 -9.57 0.55
N GLN A 104 -9.36 -9.41 1.76
CA GLN A 104 -9.52 -8.19 2.54
C GLN A 104 -8.56 -7.09 2.06
N VAL A 105 -8.83 -5.82 2.38
CA VAL A 105 -7.92 -4.71 2.08
C VAL A 105 -7.32 -4.14 3.36
N ARG A 106 -6.00 -3.98 3.41
CA ARG A 106 -5.37 -3.03 4.34
C ARG A 106 -5.16 -1.73 3.61
N CYS A 107 -5.85 -0.70 4.06
CA CYS A 107 -5.75 0.61 3.44
C CYS A 107 -4.54 1.34 4.02
N HIS A 108 -3.68 1.83 3.13
CA HIS A 108 -2.37 2.36 3.45
C HIS A 108 -2.10 3.59 2.58
N THR A 109 -1.90 4.79 3.13
CA THR A 109 -1.88 5.22 4.53
C THR A 109 -2.39 6.65 4.58
N LEU A 110 -2.93 7.09 5.72
CA LEU A 110 -3.58 8.40 5.81
C LEU A 110 -2.62 9.53 6.22
N LEU A 111 -1.76 9.28 7.19
CA LEU A 111 -0.73 10.21 7.64
C LEU A 111 0.65 9.58 7.42
N TRP A 112 1.50 10.27 6.66
CA TRP A 112 2.90 9.91 6.46
C TRP A 112 3.75 11.15 6.18
N HIS A 113 5.07 11.03 6.25
CA HIS A 113 6.00 12.13 5.98
C HIS A 113 6.45 12.18 4.50
N GLN A 114 6.26 11.09 3.75
CA GLN A 114 6.57 11.01 2.33
C GLN A 114 5.29 11.01 1.49
N GLN A 115 5.43 11.32 0.20
CA GLN A 115 4.32 11.34 -0.76
C GLN A 115 3.15 12.20 -0.28
N VAL A 116 3.50 13.36 0.28
CA VAL A 116 2.56 14.41 0.66
C VAL A 116 2.70 15.58 -0.31
N PRO A 117 1.59 16.11 -0.84
CA PRO A 117 1.61 17.30 -1.69
C PRO A 117 2.30 18.49 -1.04
N ASP A 118 2.95 19.33 -1.84
CA ASP A 118 3.68 20.49 -1.32
C ASP A 118 2.77 21.54 -0.68
N TRP A 119 1.50 21.63 -1.11
CA TRP A 119 0.54 22.57 -0.54
C TRP A 119 0.32 22.34 0.96
N VAL A 120 0.41 21.09 1.43
CA VAL A 120 0.27 20.74 2.85
C VAL A 120 1.46 21.27 3.66
N LYS A 121 2.67 21.12 3.11
CA LYS A 121 3.93 21.46 3.80
C LYS A 121 4.09 22.95 4.05
N SER A 122 3.40 23.79 3.28
CA SER A 122 3.42 25.25 3.40
C SER A 122 2.37 25.84 4.37
N LEU A 123 1.53 25.01 4.99
CA LEU A 123 0.45 25.47 5.85
C LEU A 123 0.93 25.93 7.23
N SER A 124 0.13 26.81 7.84
CA SER A 124 0.21 27.11 9.28
C SER A 124 -0.11 25.85 10.09
N LYS A 125 0.20 25.85 11.40
CA LYS A 125 -0.13 24.72 12.28
C LYS A 125 -1.62 24.41 12.25
N GLU A 126 -2.47 25.42 12.40
CA GLU A 126 -3.92 25.27 12.46
C GLU A 126 -4.47 24.75 11.13
N ASP A 127 -4.03 25.32 10.01
CA ASP A 127 -4.48 24.89 8.67
C ASP A 127 -3.97 23.48 8.33
N MET A 128 -2.77 23.12 8.77
CA MET A 128 -2.18 21.80 8.58
C MET A 128 -2.96 20.71 9.32
N LEU A 129 -3.33 20.96 10.58
CA LEU A 129 -4.14 20.02 11.36
C LEU A 129 -5.57 19.91 10.80
N SER A 130 -6.15 21.03 10.34
CA SER A 130 -7.46 21.05 9.67
C SER A 130 -7.45 20.27 8.35
N ALA A 131 -6.42 20.46 7.53
CA ALA A 131 -6.23 19.72 6.28
C ALA A 131 -6.05 18.22 6.53
N LEU A 132 -5.31 17.83 7.57
CA LEU A 132 -5.15 16.44 7.99
C LEU A 132 -6.48 15.81 8.42
N GLU A 133 -7.27 16.51 9.22
CA GLU A 133 -8.58 16.03 9.63
C GLU A 133 -9.52 15.84 8.43
N ASN A 134 -9.56 16.81 7.52
CA ASN A 134 -10.36 16.73 6.29
C ASN A 134 -9.91 15.56 5.41
N HIS A 135 -8.61 15.42 5.16
CA HIS A 135 -8.05 14.35 4.36
C HIS A 135 -8.45 12.97 4.90
N ILE A 136 -8.23 12.74 6.20
CA ILE A 136 -8.59 11.49 6.86
C ILE A 136 -10.08 11.22 6.74
N THR A 137 -10.90 12.24 7.02
CA THR A 137 -12.36 12.11 6.99
C THR A 137 -12.84 11.71 5.59
N GLU A 138 -12.40 12.39 4.54
CA GLU A 138 -12.83 12.15 3.16
C GLU A 138 -12.34 10.79 2.63
N VAL A 139 -11.06 10.48 2.82
CA VAL A 139 -10.47 9.22 2.34
C VAL A 139 -11.08 8.01 3.05
N MET A 140 -11.26 8.07 4.39
CA MET A 140 -11.90 6.98 5.12
C MET A 140 -13.40 6.88 4.82
N THR A 141 -14.09 7.99 4.54
CA THR A 141 -15.51 7.99 4.14
C THR A 141 -15.69 7.32 2.78
N HIS A 142 -14.79 7.56 1.83
CA HIS A 142 -14.83 6.94 0.50
C HIS A 142 -14.56 5.44 0.56
N PHE A 143 -13.41 5.03 1.12
CA PHE A 143 -12.99 3.63 1.10
C PHE A 143 -13.62 2.75 2.20
N GLY A 144 -14.20 3.34 3.25
CA GLY A 144 -15.06 2.73 4.26
C GLY A 144 -14.95 1.21 4.46
N ASP A 145 -16.03 0.50 4.09
CA ASP A 145 -16.26 -0.93 4.34
C ASP A 145 -15.24 -1.91 3.71
N PRO A 146 -14.67 -1.62 2.52
CA PRO A 146 -13.55 -2.39 1.97
C PRO A 146 -12.32 -2.51 2.88
N CYS A 147 -12.03 -1.47 3.68
CA CYS A 147 -10.84 -1.46 4.53
C CYS A 147 -11.05 -2.31 5.79
N TYR A 148 -10.41 -3.49 5.83
CA TYR A 148 -10.35 -4.31 7.06
C TYR A 148 -9.56 -3.61 8.16
N ALA A 149 -8.48 -2.92 7.80
CA ALA A 149 -7.66 -2.14 8.70
C ALA A 149 -7.06 -0.92 7.96
N TRP A 150 -6.74 0.12 8.73
CA TRP A 150 -6.08 1.31 8.26
C TRP A 150 -4.71 1.46 8.92
N ASP A 151 -3.69 1.74 8.10
CA ASP A 151 -2.48 2.39 8.59
C ASP A 151 -2.81 3.88 8.72
N VAL A 152 -3.22 4.29 9.92
CA VAL A 152 -3.63 5.68 10.20
C VAL A 152 -2.41 6.60 10.18
N ALA A 153 -1.35 6.24 10.91
CA ALA A 153 -0.12 7.01 11.01
C ALA A 153 1.08 6.11 10.70
N ASN A 154 1.80 6.42 9.63
CA ASN A 154 2.95 5.65 9.16
C ASN A 154 4.27 6.33 9.53
N GLU A 155 5.23 5.54 10.01
CA GLU A 155 6.63 5.95 10.26
C GLU A 155 6.81 7.26 11.06
N VAL A 156 5.95 7.51 12.05
CA VAL A 156 6.03 8.70 12.92
C VAL A 156 7.23 8.67 13.87
N MET A 157 7.86 7.51 14.03
CA MET A 157 9.11 7.33 14.80
C MET A 157 10.31 7.27 13.85
N GLY A 158 11.42 7.86 14.28
CA GLY A 158 12.73 7.75 13.63
C GLY A 158 13.47 6.48 14.02
N ASP A 159 14.60 6.23 13.36
CA ASP A 159 15.42 5.03 13.56
C ASP A 159 16.09 5.00 14.95
N ASP A 160 16.18 6.17 15.60
CA ASP A 160 16.65 6.35 16.98
C ASP A 160 15.56 6.15 18.03
N ALA A 161 14.37 5.66 17.62
CA ALA A 161 13.18 5.50 18.45
C ALA A 161 12.65 6.80 19.08
N THR A 162 12.98 7.96 18.52
CA THR A 162 12.37 9.26 18.85
C THR A 162 11.32 9.65 17.81
N TYR A 163 10.55 10.73 18.05
CA TYR A 163 9.65 11.24 17.01
C TYR A 163 10.44 11.67 15.78
N ARG A 164 10.00 11.22 14.61
CA ARG A 164 10.66 11.54 13.33
C ARG A 164 10.59 13.05 13.07
N LYS A 165 11.77 13.66 12.91
CA LYS A 165 11.89 15.03 12.39
C LYS A 165 11.28 15.10 10.99
N SER A 166 10.22 15.86 10.86
CA SER A 166 9.41 15.99 9.65
C SER A 166 8.66 17.31 9.71
N PHE A 167 8.17 17.81 8.57
CA PHE A 167 7.39 19.04 8.54
C PHE A 167 6.14 18.97 9.46
N TRP A 168 5.57 17.78 9.66
CA TRP A 168 4.49 17.57 10.63
C TRP A 168 4.95 17.87 12.06
N TYR A 169 6.06 17.26 12.48
CA TYR A 169 6.58 17.40 13.84
C TYR A 169 7.13 18.81 14.09
N ASP A 170 7.84 19.37 13.11
CA ASP A 170 8.46 20.69 13.21
C ASP A 170 7.39 21.80 13.32
N THR A 171 6.26 21.65 12.61
CA THR A 171 5.16 22.64 12.61
C THR A 171 4.16 22.42 13.76
N THR A 172 3.85 21.18 14.12
CA THR A 172 2.73 20.88 15.02
C THR A 172 3.12 20.21 16.34
N GLY A 173 4.37 19.80 16.51
CA GLY A 173 4.76 18.89 17.60
C GLY A 173 4.13 17.52 17.41
N THR A 174 3.51 16.95 18.46
CA THR A 174 2.80 15.66 18.38
C THR A 174 1.32 15.78 18.04
N ASP A 175 0.82 17.00 17.83
CA ASP A 175 -0.61 17.25 17.64
C ASP A 175 -1.14 16.54 16.38
N TYR A 176 -0.35 16.45 15.30
CA TYR A 176 -0.74 15.74 14.09
C TYR A 176 -1.08 14.26 14.32
N ILE A 177 -0.38 13.57 15.23
CA ILE A 177 -0.69 12.18 15.59
C ILE A 177 -2.03 12.11 16.33
N THR A 178 -2.24 13.03 17.27
CA THR A 178 -3.49 13.12 18.03
C THR A 178 -4.67 13.43 17.12
N THR A 179 -4.51 14.40 16.22
CA THR A 179 -5.50 14.74 15.19
C THR A 179 -5.82 13.52 14.35
N ALA A 180 -4.81 12.82 13.82
CA ALA A 180 -5.05 11.70 12.92
C ALA A 180 -5.91 10.58 13.52
N PHE A 181 -5.69 10.22 14.79
CA PHE A 181 -6.48 9.19 15.46
C PHE A 181 -7.82 9.69 16.03
N LYS A 182 -8.04 11.01 16.10
CA LYS A 182 -9.30 11.62 16.57
C LYS A 182 -10.18 12.14 15.44
N SER A 183 -9.67 12.21 14.21
CA SER A 183 -10.42 12.67 13.05
C SER A 183 -11.71 11.83 12.91
N PRO A 184 -12.84 12.48 12.63
CA PRO A 184 -14.13 11.80 12.60
C PRO A 184 -14.17 10.80 11.44
N THR A 185 -14.51 9.56 11.73
CA THR A 185 -14.77 8.56 10.70
C THR A 185 -16.28 8.45 10.48
N ARG A 186 -16.77 8.72 9.28
CA ARG A 186 -18.15 8.35 8.91
C ARG A 186 -18.16 6.88 8.50
N SER A 187 -17.98 5.99 9.47
CA SER A 187 -18.26 4.58 9.25
C SER A 187 -19.75 4.45 8.90
N LYS A 188 -20.05 3.92 7.70
CA LYS A 188 -21.31 3.21 7.53
C LYS A 188 -21.21 2.00 8.46
N SER A 189 -22.11 1.90 9.43
CA SER A 189 -22.16 0.72 10.30
C SER A 189 -22.30 -0.51 9.41
N ARG A 190 -21.36 -1.46 9.50
CA ARG A 190 -21.63 -2.82 9.03
C ARG A 190 -22.78 -3.34 9.88
N SER A 191 -23.98 -3.43 9.31
CA SER A 191 -25.06 -4.19 9.90
C SER A 191 -24.54 -5.62 10.09
N VAL A 192 -24.44 -6.03 11.35
CA VAL A 192 -24.07 -7.38 11.76
C VAL A 192 -25.18 -8.36 11.39
#